data_AF-A0A0K0CWQ9-F1
#
_entry.id   AF-A0A0K0CWQ9-F1
#
_cell.length_a   1.000
_cell.length_b   1.000
_cell.length_c   1.000
_cell.angle_alpha   90.00
_cell.angle_beta   90.00
_cell.angle_gamma   90.00
#
_symmetry.space_group_name_H-M   'P 1'
#
loop_
_entity.id
_entity.type
_entity.pdbx_description
1 polymer ?
#
loop_
_entity_poly.entity_id
_entity_poly.type
_entity_poly.pdbx_seq_one_letter_code
_entity_poly.pdbx_strand_id
1 'polypeptide(L)'
;MFSEVDLRRAVYDAIVQLSEVVSERLPFLHCTAWDEVIEERFIGSPHLCGFPTCTKVVEMRKKKQRYHIDRHARKIYENRIESDMYCSRRCMLRSAAVRAQLPDEPLWLTGNIRKRISTMLEVNDIVSKTANIEIVRAVQEKLNDLKVRETDSSTASEAEEEEEPEAVPFYL
;
A
#
# COMPACT_ATOMS: atom_id res chain seq x y z
N MET A 1 -0.87 -9.03 -34.99
CA MET A 1 -0.21 -9.42 -33.73
C MET A 1 0.48 -8.17 -33.22
N PHE A 2 0.23 -7.72 -32.00
CA PHE A 2 0.88 -6.52 -31.47
C PHE A 2 2.34 -6.81 -31.18
N SER A 3 3.24 -5.87 -31.50
CA SER A 3 4.66 -6.00 -31.09
C SER A 3 4.82 -5.70 -29.60
N GLU A 4 5.94 -6.15 -29.00
CA GLU A 4 6.29 -5.81 -27.61
C GLU A 4 6.31 -4.30 -27.37
N VAL A 5 6.81 -3.54 -28.35
CA VAL A 5 6.86 -2.06 -28.31
C VAL A 5 5.45 -1.48 -28.26
N ASP A 6 4.52 -2.02 -29.06
CA ASP A 6 3.12 -1.56 -29.06
C ASP A 6 2.44 -1.84 -27.71
N LEU A 7 2.70 -3.01 -27.12
CA LEU A 7 2.13 -3.39 -25.83
C LEU A 7 2.69 -2.54 -24.69
N ARG A 8 4.00 -2.26 -24.69
CA ARG A 8 4.60 -1.32 -23.73
C ARG A 8 4.02 0.08 -23.85
N ARG A 9 3.87 0.58 -25.08
CA ARG A 9 3.25 1.87 -25.34
C ARG A 9 1.80 1.90 -24.83
N ALA A 10 1.03 0.84 -25.06
CA ALA A 10 -0.35 0.77 -24.57
C ALA A 10 -0.45 0.81 -23.04
N VAL A 11 0.49 0.19 -22.32
CA VAL A 11 0.57 0.27 -20.85
C VAL A 11 0.92 1.68 -20.40
N TYR A 12 1.93 2.29 -21.01
CA TYR A 12 2.31 3.68 -20.72
C TYR A 12 1.15 4.65 -20.95
N ASP A 13 0.47 4.55 -22.09
CA ASP A 13 -0.69 5.40 -22.41
C ASP A 13 -1.84 5.18 -21.42
N ALA A 14 -2.02 3.96 -20.91
CA ALA A 14 -3.01 3.67 -19.88
C ALA A 14 -2.65 4.33 -18.54
N ILE A 15 -1.38 4.30 -18.14
CA ILE A 15 -0.90 4.97 -16.93
C ILE A 15 -1.13 6.48 -17.02
N VAL A 16 -0.68 7.11 -18.10
CA VAL A 16 -0.85 8.55 -18.33
C VAL A 16 -2.33 8.94 -18.35
N GLN A 17 -3.18 8.17 -19.02
CA GLN A 17 -4.60 8.50 -19.07
C GLN A 17 -5.27 8.36 -17.71
N LEU A 18 -4.94 7.32 -16.94
CA LEU A 18 -5.54 7.10 -15.62
C LEU A 18 -4.97 8.03 -14.53
N SER A 19 -3.78 8.59 -14.74
CA SER A 19 -3.25 9.63 -13.86
C SER A 19 -4.00 10.96 -14.02
N GLU A 20 -4.52 11.24 -15.21
CA GLU A 20 -5.24 12.48 -15.51
C GLU A 20 -6.79 12.33 -15.43
N VAL A 21 -7.38 11.25 -15.97
CA VAL A 21 -8.82 11.07 -16.18
C VAL A 21 -9.29 9.62 -15.95
N VAL A 22 -10.57 9.43 -15.62
CA VAL A 22 -11.20 8.09 -15.50
C VAL A 22 -11.34 7.45 -16.88
N SER A 23 -10.76 6.26 -17.10
CA SER A 23 -10.80 5.57 -18.39
C SER A 23 -10.95 4.05 -18.25
N GLU A 24 -11.50 3.39 -19.27
CA GLU A 24 -11.75 1.94 -19.35
C GLU A 24 -10.46 1.11 -19.62
N ARG A 25 -9.28 1.68 -19.36
CA ARG A 25 -7.98 1.09 -19.73
C ARG A 25 -7.40 0.11 -18.72
N LEU A 26 -8.19 -0.32 -17.74
CA LEU A 26 -7.78 -1.33 -16.75
C LEU A 26 -7.25 -2.64 -17.37
N PRO A 27 -7.75 -3.17 -18.50
CA PRO A 27 -7.24 -4.42 -19.09
C PRO A 27 -5.77 -4.37 -19.54
N PHE A 28 -5.21 -3.16 -19.70
CA PHE A 28 -3.81 -2.99 -20.05
C PHE A 28 -2.89 -3.05 -18.82
N LEU A 29 -3.44 -2.85 -17.63
CA LEU A 29 -2.65 -2.78 -16.41
C LEU A 29 -2.31 -4.15 -15.84
N HIS A 30 -1.27 -4.13 -15.03
CA HIS A 30 -0.84 -5.16 -14.11
C HIS A 30 -0.63 -4.50 -12.74
N CYS A 31 -0.44 -5.28 -11.69
CA CYS A 31 -0.35 -4.76 -10.31
C CYS A 31 0.63 -3.58 -10.19
N THR A 32 1.87 -3.70 -10.66
CA THR A 32 2.84 -2.60 -10.54
C THR A 32 2.46 -1.35 -11.34
N ALA A 33 1.92 -1.50 -12.55
CA ALA A 33 1.41 -0.34 -13.30
C ALA A 33 0.23 0.35 -12.63
N TRP A 34 -0.57 -0.36 -11.82
CA TRP A 34 -1.61 0.27 -11.00
C TRP A 34 -1.03 1.09 -9.84
N ASP A 35 0.05 0.63 -9.22
CA ASP A 35 0.77 1.43 -8.21
C ASP A 35 1.35 2.69 -8.83
N GLU A 36 1.91 2.59 -10.04
CA GLU A 36 2.39 3.75 -10.79
C GLU A 36 1.28 4.77 -11.02
N VAL A 37 0.07 4.33 -11.43
CA VAL A 37 -1.09 5.22 -11.55
C VAL A 37 -1.40 5.93 -10.22
N ILE A 38 -1.45 5.19 -9.11
CA ILE A 38 -1.72 5.77 -7.78
C ILE A 38 -0.64 6.79 -7.41
N GLU A 39 0.63 6.45 -7.64
CA GLU A 39 1.78 7.30 -7.32
C GLU A 39 1.78 8.57 -8.16
N GLU A 40 1.62 8.47 -9.48
CA GLU A 40 1.58 9.61 -10.42
C GLU A 40 0.44 10.58 -10.05
N ARG A 41 -0.75 10.05 -9.73
CA ARG A 41 -1.88 10.88 -9.25
C ARG A 41 -1.54 11.64 -7.97
N PHE A 42 -0.87 10.98 -7.04
CA PHE A 42 -0.53 11.60 -5.76
C PHE A 42 0.60 12.61 -5.87
N ILE A 43 1.66 12.35 -6.65
CA ILE A 43 2.79 13.27 -6.81
C ILE A 43 2.47 14.45 -7.75
N GLY A 44 1.43 14.33 -8.57
CA GLY A 44 0.95 15.38 -9.46
C GLY A 44 0.59 16.69 -8.76
N SER A 45 0.38 17.73 -9.56
CA SER A 45 -0.04 19.06 -9.09
C SER A 45 -1.36 19.45 -9.78
N PRO A 46 -2.51 19.39 -9.08
CA PRO A 46 -2.67 19.13 -7.65
C PRO A 46 -2.51 17.64 -7.25
N HIS A 47 -2.22 17.38 -5.97
CA HIS A 47 -2.13 16.02 -5.41
C HIS A 47 -3.50 15.34 -5.43
N LEU A 48 -3.78 14.49 -6.41
CA LEU A 48 -5.08 13.82 -6.52
C LEU A 48 -5.14 12.55 -5.69
N CYS A 49 -6.35 12.18 -5.28
CA CYS A 49 -6.62 10.88 -4.70
C CYS A 49 -6.16 9.78 -5.66
N GLY A 50 -5.41 8.82 -5.14
CA GLY A 50 -4.83 7.73 -5.91
C GLY A 50 -5.86 6.79 -6.54
N PHE A 51 -7.13 6.83 -6.11
CA PHE A 51 -8.19 6.09 -6.80
C PHE A 51 -8.59 6.84 -8.09
N PRO A 52 -8.42 6.26 -9.30
CA PRO A 52 -8.54 7.00 -10.57
C PRO A 52 -9.88 7.69 -10.77
N THR A 53 -10.98 7.12 -10.26
CA THR A 53 -12.31 7.73 -10.38
C THR A 53 -12.62 8.81 -9.36
N CYS A 54 -11.64 9.20 -8.52
CA CYS A 54 -11.79 10.22 -7.51
C CYS A 54 -11.01 11.47 -7.90
N THR A 55 -11.71 12.60 -8.00
CA THR A 55 -11.13 13.92 -8.34
C THR A 55 -10.79 14.76 -7.10
N LYS A 56 -10.94 14.20 -5.89
CA LYS A 56 -10.61 14.93 -4.66
C LYS A 56 -9.10 15.11 -4.54
N VAL A 57 -8.70 16.30 -4.13
CA VAL A 57 -7.32 16.61 -3.76
C VAL A 57 -7.01 16.01 -2.39
N VAL A 58 -5.84 15.42 -2.24
CA VAL A 58 -5.32 14.90 -0.98
C VAL A 58 -4.32 15.91 -0.42
N GLU A 59 -4.50 16.26 0.85
CA GLU A 59 -3.55 17.12 1.52
C GLU A 59 -2.26 16.35 1.79
N MET A 60 -1.20 16.74 1.08
CA MET A 60 0.12 16.18 1.37
C MET A 60 0.56 16.71 2.73
N ARG A 61 0.60 15.82 3.72
CA ARG A 61 1.12 16.17 5.06
C ARG A 61 2.54 16.71 4.87
N LYS A 62 2.74 17.99 5.23
CA LYS A 62 4.00 18.68 4.99
C LYS A 62 5.14 17.91 5.67
N LYS A 63 5.96 17.29 4.82
CA LYS A 63 7.27 16.66 5.11
C LYS A 63 7.24 15.38 5.95
N LYS A 64 7.25 14.25 5.25
CA LYS A 64 8.27 13.22 5.49
C LYS A 64 8.91 12.88 4.15
N GLN A 65 10.22 13.04 4.05
CA GLN A 65 11.00 12.44 2.97
C GLN A 65 10.61 10.97 2.86
N ARG A 66 10.26 10.50 1.65
CA ARG A 66 9.78 9.12 1.41
C ARG A 66 10.72 8.10 2.03
N TYR A 67 12.02 8.34 1.92
CA TYR A 67 13.07 7.48 2.46
C TYR A 67 13.85 8.18 3.55
N HIS A 68 14.02 7.51 4.69
CA HIS A 68 14.94 7.90 5.75
C HIS A 68 16.11 6.91 5.76
N ILE A 69 17.32 7.40 5.50
CA ILE A 69 18.54 6.59 5.49
C ILE A 69 19.18 6.67 6.87
N ASP A 70 19.11 5.57 7.61
CA ASP A 70 19.82 5.41 8.87
C ASP A 70 21.18 4.74 8.62
N ARG A 71 22.24 5.53 8.73
CA ARG A 71 23.61 5.08 8.51
C ARG A 71 24.14 4.22 9.66
N HIS A 72 23.60 4.36 10.87
CA HIS A 72 24.01 3.59 12.04
C HIS A 72 23.39 2.18 11.99
N ALA A 73 22.08 2.09 11.77
CA ALA A 73 21.42 0.81 11.56
C ALA A 73 21.73 0.18 10.18
N ARG A 74 22.30 0.96 9.24
CA ARG A 74 22.49 0.59 7.82
C ARG A 74 21.19 0.15 7.17
N LYS A 75 20.10 0.88 7.45
CA LYS A 75 18.75 0.60 6.97
C LYS A 75 18.15 1.81 6.26
N ILE A 76 17.32 1.54 5.26
CA ILE A 76 16.49 2.56 4.60
C ILE A 76 15.05 2.31 5.05
N TYR A 77 14.44 3.30 5.68
CA TYR A 77 13.06 3.26 6.12
C TYR A 77 12.18 4.02 5.13
N GLU A 78 11.04 3.45 4.77
CA GLU A 78 10.03 4.12 3.97
C GLU A 78 8.98 4.75 4.89
N ASN A 79 8.84 6.07 4.82
CA ASN A 79 7.94 6.86 5.68
C ASN A 79 6.54 7.07 5.10
N ARG A 80 6.28 6.56 3.89
CA ARG A 80 5.01 6.77 3.18
C ARG A 80 4.01 5.71 3.58
N ILE A 81 2.89 6.12 4.14
CA ILE A 81 1.78 5.21 4.44
C ILE A 81 0.87 5.19 3.22
N GLU A 82 0.50 4.00 2.75
CA GLU A 82 -0.39 3.84 1.59
C GLU A 82 -1.70 4.64 1.73
N SER A 83 -2.22 4.74 2.96
CA SER A 83 -3.42 5.53 3.28
C SER A 83 -3.29 7.02 2.96
N ASP A 84 -2.07 7.56 2.99
CA ASP A 84 -1.84 8.99 2.71
C ASP A 84 -2.08 9.32 1.24
N MET A 85 -2.14 8.34 0.34
CA MET A 85 -2.40 8.56 -1.08
C MET A 85 -3.89 8.68 -1.41
N TYR A 86 -4.77 8.54 -0.43
CA TYR A 86 -6.22 8.50 -0.64
C TYR A 86 -6.95 9.54 0.20
N CYS A 87 -8.02 10.11 -0.37
CA CYS A 87 -8.86 11.06 0.37
C CYS A 87 -9.72 10.39 1.47
N SER A 88 -9.82 9.06 1.49
CA SER A 88 -10.63 8.30 2.45
C SER A 88 -10.30 6.81 2.45
N ARG A 89 -10.58 6.12 3.56
CA ARG A 89 -10.50 4.65 3.68
C ARG A 89 -11.30 3.93 2.58
N ARG A 90 -12.45 4.49 2.18
CA ARG A 90 -13.28 3.91 1.12
C ARG A 90 -12.56 3.90 -0.23
N CYS A 91 -11.85 4.98 -0.59
CA CYS A 91 -11.07 5.02 -1.83
C CYS A 91 -9.89 4.06 -1.79
N MET A 92 -9.21 3.97 -0.64
CA MET A 92 -8.13 2.99 -0.43
C MET A 92 -8.61 1.55 -0.62
N LEU A 93 -9.73 1.16 0.02
CA LEU A 93 -10.28 -0.20 -0.11
C LEU A 93 -10.76 -0.51 -1.53
N ARG A 94 -11.41 0.43 -2.22
CA ARG A 94 -11.80 0.26 -3.63
C ARG A 94 -10.57 0.11 -4.54
N SER A 95 -9.52 0.87 -4.28
CA SER A 95 -8.26 0.76 -5.00
C SER A 95 -7.61 -0.62 -4.79
N ALA A 96 -7.54 -1.08 -3.55
CA ALA A 96 -7.02 -2.41 -3.20
C ALA A 96 -7.84 -3.53 -3.85
N ALA A 97 -9.17 -3.40 -3.90
CA ALA A 97 -10.04 -4.37 -4.55
C ALA A 97 -9.82 -4.44 -6.08
N VAL A 98 -9.56 -3.30 -6.73
CA VAL A 98 -9.19 -3.29 -8.17
C VAL A 98 -7.81 -3.91 -8.35
N ARG A 99 -6.82 -3.49 -7.55
CA ARG A 99 -5.46 -4.03 -7.57
C ARG A 99 -5.44 -5.56 -7.50
N ALA A 100 -6.22 -6.14 -6.58
CA ALA A 100 -6.27 -7.59 -6.38
C ALA A 100 -6.85 -8.38 -7.57
N GLN A 101 -7.53 -7.71 -8.51
CA GLN A 101 -8.06 -8.32 -9.73
C GLN A 101 -7.10 -8.18 -10.91
N LEU A 102 -6.06 -7.36 -10.79
CA LEU A 102 -5.09 -7.18 -11.85
C LEU A 102 -4.09 -8.34 -11.88
N PRO A 103 -3.59 -8.69 -13.07
CA PRO A 103 -2.52 -9.68 -13.18
C PRO A 103 -1.21 -9.13 -12.61
N ASP A 104 -0.40 -10.01 -12.03
CA ASP A 104 0.95 -9.64 -11.56
C ASP A 104 1.91 -9.39 -12.73
N GLU A 105 1.78 -10.17 -13.81
CA GLU A 105 2.65 -10.06 -14.97
C GLU A 105 2.24 -8.92 -15.92
N PRO A 106 3.20 -8.19 -16.50
CA PRO A 106 2.93 -7.14 -17.47
C PRO A 106 2.35 -7.69 -18.79
N LEU A 107 1.59 -6.84 -19.48
CA LEU A 107 0.88 -7.20 -20.70
C LEU A 107 1.81 -7.72 -21.80
N TRP A 108 2.99 -7.12 -21.97
CA TRP A 108 3.94 -7.48 -23.03
C TRP A 108 4.58 -8.87 -22.85
N LEU A 109 4.53 -9.47 -21.65
CA LEU A 109 4.94 -10.87 -21.47
C LEU A 109 3.83 -11.84 -21.88
N THR A 110 2.58 -11.51 -21.53
CA THR A 110 1.44 -12.40 -21.79
C THR A 110 0.86 -12.27 -23.20
N GLY A 111 0.97 -11.09 -23.84
CA GLY A 111 0.47 -10.78 -25.18
C GLY A 111 -1.05 -10.89 -25.39
N ASN A 112 -1.81 -11.34 -24.38
CA ASN A 112 -3.20 -11.76 -24.52
C ASN A 112 -4.18 -10.80 -23.83
N ILE A 113 -4.44 -9.67 -24.50
CA ILE A 113 -5.38 -8.68 -23.97
C ILE A 113 -6.83 -9.18 -23.93
N ARG A 114 -7.22 -10.06 -24.86
CA ARG A 114 -8.60 -10.60 -24.90
C ARG A 114 -8.93 -11.38 -23.63
N LYS A 115 -7.98 -12.17 -23.12
CA LYS A 115 -8.12 -12.87 -21.84
C LYS A 115 -8.31 -11.90 -20.66
N ARG A 116 -7.56 -10.78 -20.65
CA ARG A 116 -7.67 -9.77 -19.59
C ARG A 116 -9.01 -9.04 -19.62
N ILE A 117 -9.52 -8.69 -20.80
CA ILE A 117 -10.84 -8.07 -20.97
C ILE A 117 -11.95 -8.98 -20.45
N SER A 118 -11.87 -10.29 -20.75
CA SER A 118 -12.90 -11.25 -20.34
C SER A 118 -12.93 -11.56 -18.83
N THR A 119 -11.90 -11.18 -18.07
CA THR A 119 -11.77 -11.52 -16.64
C THR A 119 -12.28 -10.40 -15.72
N MET A 120 -12.57 -9.20 -16.25
CA MET A 120 -13.06 -8.09 -15.42
C MET A 120 -14.50 -8.34 -14.97
N LEU A 121 -14.69 -8.59 -13.66
CA LEU A 121 -16.00 -8.74 -13.02
C LEU A 121 -16.13 -7.75 -11.85
N GLU A 122 -17.25 -7.04 -11.87
CA GLU A 122 -17.90 -6.20 -10.85
C GLU A 122 -17.07 -5.81 -9.62
N VAL A 123 -16.71 -4.51 -9.55
CA VAL A 123 -16.39 -3.84 -8.29
C VAL A 123 -17.68 -3.72 -7.47
N ASN A 124 -18.11 -4.83 -6.86
CA ASN A 124 -19.17 -4.78 -5.88
C ASN A 124 -18.71 -3.90 -4.73
N ASP A 125 -19.55 -2.95 -4.31
CA ASP A 125 -19.27 -2.07 -3.18
C ASP A 125 -19.05 -2.94 -1.93
N ILE A 126 -17.80 -3.25 -1.61
CA ILE A 126 -17.38 -3.88 -0.35
C ILE A 126 -17.50 -2.82 0.75
N VAL A 127 -18.71 -2.34 0.99
CA VAL A 127 -19.08 -1.56 2.16
C VAL A 127 -20.21 -2.29 2.85
N SER A 128 -19.93 -3.51 3.30
CA SER A 128 -20.77 -4.15 4.30
C SER A 128 -20.01 -4.17 5.62
N LYS A 129 -20.51 -3.40 6.59
CA LYS A 129 -19.99 -3.35 7.97
C LYS A 129 -19.85 -4.74 8.60
N THR A 130 -20.60 -5.72 8.09
CA THR A 130 -20.56 -7.13 8.49
C THR A 130 -19.23 -7.82 8.19
N ALA A 131 -18.60 -7.56 7.04
CA ALA A 131 -17.34 -8.20 6.66
C ALA A 131 -16.14 -7.78 7.54
N ASN A 132 -16.13 -6.55 8.05
CA ASN A 132 -15.09 -6.11 9.01
C ASN A 132 -15.22 -6.84 10.35
N ILE A 133 -16.44 -7.16 10.80
CA ILE A 133 -16.68 -7.88 12.06
C ILE A 133 -16.18 -9.33 11.93
N GLU A 134 -16.41 -9.95 10.78
CA GLU A 134 -16.06 -11.35 10.54
C GLU A 134 -14.55 -11.57 10.40
N ILE A 135 -13.83 -10.66 9.72
CA ILE A 135 -12.37 -10.70 9.64
C ILE A 135 -11.74 -10.48 11.01
N VAL A 136 -12.22 -9.50 11.79
CA VAL A 136 -11.71 -9.25 13.16
C VAL A 136 -11.94 -10.47 14.05
N ARG A 137 -13.10 -11.12 13.95
CA ARG A 137 -13.39 -12.35 14.70
C ARG A 137 -12.46 -13.50 14.29
N ALA A 138 -12.25 -13.71 12.99
CA ALA A 138 -11.38 -14.77 12.49
C ALA A 138 -9.90 -14.55 12.87
N VAL A 139 -9.43 -13.30 12.85
CA VAL A 139 -8.08 -12.94 13.31
C VAL A 139 -7.95 -13.15 14.82
N GLN A 140 -8.94 -12.75 15.61
CA GLN A 140 -8.93 -12.98 17.06
C GLN A 140 -8.92 -14.47 17.41
N GLU A 141 -9.67 -15.29 16.68
CA GLU A 141 -9.70 -16.74 16.86
C GLU A 141 -8.34 -17.37 16.52
N LYS A 142 -7.73 -16.97 15.41
CA LYS A 142 -6.36 -17.37 15.05
C LYS A 142 -5.31 -16.90 16.06
N LEU A 143 -5.49 -15.73 16.65
CA LEU A 143 -4.59 -15.20 17.69
C LEU A 143 -4.75 -15.98 19.01
N ASN A 144 -5.97 -16.38 19.35
CA ASN A 144 -6.25 -17.22 20.51
C ASN A 144 -5.71 -18.65 20.35
N ASP A 145 -5.65 -19.16 19.12
CA ASP A 145 -5.03 -20.47 18.80
C ASP A 145 -3.50 -20.44 18.96
N LEU A 146 -2.88 -19.27 18.87
CA LEU A 146 -1.45 -19.08 19.16
C LEU A 146 -1.25 -18.99 20.67
N LYS A 147 -1.42 -20.14 21.34
CA LYS A 147 -1.06 -20.31 22.74
C LYS A 147 0.47 -20.21 22.85
N VAL A 148 0.98 -19.06 23.25
CA VAL A 148 2.38 -18.90 23.64
C VAL A 148 2.65 -19.92 24.73
N ARG A 149 3.58 -20.83 24.47
CA ARG A 149 4.14 -21.68 25.51
C ARG A 149 4.95 -20.76 26.41
N GLU A 150 4.34 -20.23 27.45
CA GLU A 150 5.06 -19.73 28.61
C GLU A 150 5.77 -20.95 29.20
N THR A 151 7.00 -21.18 28.77
CA THR A 151 7.92 -22.01 29.55
C THR A 151 8.40 -21.16 30.70
N ASP A 152 8.05 -21.60 31.89
CA ASP A 152 8.66 -21.23 33.15
C ASP A 152 10.19 -21.22 33.02
N SER A 153 10.77 -20.05 32.75
CA SER A 153 12.18 -19.80 33.04
C SER A 153 12.24 -19.22 34.43
N SER A 154 12.10 -20.11 35.42
CA SER A 154 12.57 -19.83 36.77
C SER A 154 14.09 -19.66 36.71
N THR A 155 14.56 -18.42 36.68
CA THR A 155 15.90 -18.08 37.17
C THR A 155 15.74 -17.11 38.31
N ALA A 156 16.23 -17.58 39.46
CA ALA A 156 16.10 -16.98 40.76
C ALA A 156 16.63 -15.55 40.83
N SER A 157 16.05 -14.81 41.76
CA SER A 157 16.49 -13.53 42.30
C SER A 157 17.97 -13.51 42.68
N GLU A 158 18.68 -12.50 42.21
CA GLU A 158 19.67 -11.80 43.02
C GLU A 158 19.32 -10.31 42.93
N ALA A 159 18.97 -9.75 44.08
CA ALA A 159 18.77 -8.32 44.28
C ALA A 159 20.13 -7.70 44.54
N GLU A 160 20.50 -6.68 43.78
CA GLU A 160 21.57 -5.76 44.14
C GLU A 160 21.09 -4.32 43.95
N GLU A 161 21.53 -3.49 44.89
CA GLU A 161 20.94 -2.25 45.39
C GLU A 161 21.04 -1.04 44.44
N GLU A 162 20.19 -0.05 44.72
CA GLU A 162 20.21 1.28 44.13
C GLU A 162 21.54 2.02 44.38
N GLU A 163 22.10 2.64 43.34
CA GLU A 163 22.85 3.89 43.48
C GLU A 163 22.54 4.81 42.27
N GLU A 164 21.87 5.93 42.55
CA GLU A 164 21.89 7.11 41.67
C GLU A 164 23.32 7.69 41.63
N PRO A 165 23.78 8.14 40.45
CA PRO A 165 24.72 9.25 40.43
C PRO A 165 24.14 10.49 39.75
N GLU A 166 23.98 11.50 40.62
CA GLU A 166 24.06 12.95 40.43
C GLU A 166 24.14 13.52 39.02
N ALA A 167 23.26 14.50 38.79
CA ALA A 167 23.40 15.51 37.75
C ALA A 167 24.73 16.27 37.90
N VAL A 168 25.51 16.33 36.82
CA VAL A 168 26.61 17.29 36.66
C VAL A 168 26.37 18.11 35.39
N PRO A 169 26.36 19.46 35.47
CA PRO A 169 26.04 20.32 34.34
C PRO A 169 27.23 20.48 33.41
N PHE A 170 27.02 20.47 32.09
CA PHE A 170 28.05 20.87 31.15
C PHE A 170 27.76 22.26 30.57
N TYR A 171 28.54 23.22 31.05
CA TYR A 171 28.80 24.49 30.37
C TYR A 171 29.82 24.26 29.25
N LEU A 172 29.44 24.63 28.02
CA LEU A 172 30.20 25.29 26.93
C LEU A 172 29.62 24.90 25.57
#